data_AF-A0A7T3E5R0-F1
#
_entry.id   AF-A0A7T3E5R0-F1
#
_cell.length_a   1.000
_cell.length_b   1.000
_cell.length_c   1.000
_cell.angle_alpha   90.00
_cell.angle_beta   90.00
_cell.angle_gamma   90.00
#
_symmetry.space_group_name_H-M   'P 1'
#
loop_
_entity.id
_entity.type
_entity.pdbx_description
1 polymer ?
#
loop_
_entity_poly.entity_id
_entity_poly.type
_entity_poly.pdbx_seq_one_letter_code
_entity_poly.pdbx_strand_id
1 'polypeptide(L)'
;MADQPSVVAGVLRRPFAEQVAYFRGKLGNLVPTQRWDDLEREAHDTAFMVAGAQKADLLADLAAAVDRAVTEGKSLDAFRKDFNAAVERNDWHGWTGEDTKGGRAWRTRTIYKTNAAVSYAAGRRAQLEAGNYKFWVYFHGGSHEPRPEHLAWNGLALPPDHPFWDTHYPPSDWGCSCYVLGARTAAGIRRLGGDPDKTLPDNWNVIDIRTGAPVGIGKGWDYAPGASVSQTVQVIAGKVRQWDYQVAKAFMGELPQANRDALAAAYRRLPSVADDARRYARRVLGQGGDAVVQPVWTLGGVTSDQVRAIEDALPELDAKLGAMDFSIARSDILHVQNAHGDAANEAARGQIAVTLDDYRYLPDIVSTPDTVEEAGTSDAGEPLVRFIKAIDGRVYMAVFAVRRGRKTLGLKTFYIRKG
;
A
#
# COMPACT_ATOMS: atom_id res chain seq x y z
N MET A 1 12.93 28.86 6.65
CA MET A 1 12.10 28.37 5.53
C MET A 1 11.40 27.12 6.01
N ALA A 2 10.08 27.13 6.13
CA ALA A 2 9.33 25.96 6.55
C ALA A 2 9.54 24.84 5.52
N ASP A 3 9.76 23.61 5.98
CA ASP A 3 9.89 22.42 5.14
C ASP A 3 8.77 22.42 4.08
N GLN A 4 9.15 22.58 2.81
CA GLN A 4 8.21 22.43 1.72
C GLN A 4 7.70 20.97 1.76
N PRO A 5 6.39 20.72 1.88
CA PRO A 5 5.87 19.37 1.76
C PRO A 5 5.97 18.98 0.29
N SER A 6 7.17 18.59 -0.17
CA SER A 6 7.30 17.98 -1.47
C SER A 6 6.46 16.69 -1.45
N VAL A 7 5.69 16.50 -2.52
CA VAL A 7 4.83 15.33 -2.78
C VAL A 7 5.62 14.01 -2.74
N VAL A 8 6.95 14.03 -2.60
CA VAL A 8 7.79 12.83 -2.49
C VAL A 8 8.34 12.64 -1.07
N ALA A 9 8.73 13.71 -0.35
CA ALA A 9 9.29 13.58 1.00
C ALA A 9 8.21 13.46 2.10
N GLY A 10 7.08 14.17 1.95
CA GLY A 10 5.96 14.10 2.91
C GLY A 10 5.05 12.89 2.71
N VAL A 11 4.90 12.45 1.46
CA VAL A 11 3.95 11.38 1.03
C VAL A 11 4.47 9.99 1.33
N LEU A 12 5.78 9.78 1.27
CA LEU A 12 6.38 8.46 1.42
C LEU A 12 6.72 8.09 2.87
N ARG A 13 6.55 8.99 3.84
CA ARG A 13 6.90 8.71 5.25
C ARG A 13 5.71 8.52 6.17
N ARG A 14 4.55 9.12 5.88
CA ARG A 14 3.31 8.99 6.68
C ARG A 14 2.08 9.22 5.79
N PRO A 15 1.55 8.19 5.11
CA PRO A 15 0.29 8.34 4.40
C PRO A 15 -0.82 8.67 5.40
N PHE A 16 -1.76 9.51 4.99
CA PHE A 16 -2.92 9.87 5.79
C PHE A 16 -4.14 9.03 5.36
N ALA A 17 -5.15 8.98 6.22
CA ALA A 17 -6.28 8.07 6.08
C ALA A 17 -7.00 8.20 4.72
N GLU A 18 -7.20 9.41 4.21
CA GLU A 18 -7.84 9.65 2.91
C GLU A 18 -6.99 9.15 1.73
N GLN A 19 -5.66 9.27 1.78
CA GLN A 19 -4.78 8.72 0.74
C GLN A 19 -4.86 7.19 0.71
N VAL A 20 -4.81 6.56 1.89
CA VAL A 20 -4.94 5.10 2.04
C VAL A 20 -6.32 4.63 1.56
N ALA A 21 -7.37 5.33 1.98
CA ALA A 21 -8.75 5.03 1.61
C ALA A 21 -8.96 5.11 0.10
N TYR A 22 -8.47 6.17 -0.55
CA TYR A 22 -8.55 6.30 -2.01
C TYR A 22 -7.82 5.17 -2.72
N PHE A 23 -6.55 4.93 -2.38
CA PHE A 23 -5.78 3.90 -3.09
C PHE A 23 -6.40 2.51 -2.93
N ARG A 24 -6.75 2.14 -1.69
CA ARG A 24 -7.36 0.84 -1.40
C ARG A 24 -8.77 0.70 -2.00
N GLY A 25 -9.51 1.80 -2.11
CA GLY A 25 -10.79 1.90 -2.84
C GLY A 25 -10.73 1.30 -4.25
N LYS A 26 -9.59 1.43 -4.92
CA LYS A 26 -9.37 0.96 -6.29
C LYS A 26 -9.11 -0.54 -6.39
N LEU A 27 -8.72 -1.19 -5.30
CA LEU A 27 -8.29 -2.60 -5.29
C LEU A 27 -9.46 -3.58 -5.49
N GLY A 28 -10.70 -3.11 -5.38
CA GLY A 28 -11.90 -3.86 -5.76
C GLY A 28 -12.10 -3.99 -7.27
N ASN A 29 -11.41 -3.18 -8.07
CA ASN A 29 -11.58 -3.12 -9.52
C ASN A 29 -10.20 -3.15 -10.21
N LEU A 30 -9.64 -4.34 -10.38
CA LEU A 30 -8.39 -4.56 -11.11
C LEU A 30 -8.70 -4.73 -12.59
N VAL A 31 -8.32 -3.75 -13.42
CA VAL A 31 -8.69 -3.71 -14.84
C VAL A 31 -7.47 -3.99 -15.72
N PRO A 32 -7.49 -5.06 -16.55
CA PRO A 32 -6.45 -5.32 -17.52
C PRO A 32 -6.48 -4.29 -18.64
N THR A 33 -5.31 -3.74 -18.96
CA THR A 33 -5.13 -2.73 -20.00
C THR A 33 -3.89 -3.03 -20.82
N GLN A 34 -3.91 -2.72 -22.11
CA GLN A 34 -2.73 -2.73 -22.97
C GLN A 34 -1.99 -1.39 -22.88
N ARG A 35 -2.74 -0.29 -22.86
CA ARG A 35 -2.22 1.07 -22.88
C ARG A 35 -2.69 1.84 -21.65
N TRP A 36 -1.99 2.93 -21.36
CA TRP A 36 -2.35 3.78 -20.24
C TRP A 36 -3.65 4.57 -20.49
N ASP A 37 -3.98 4.80 -21.76
CA ASP A 37 -5.18 5.51 -22.23
C ASP A 37 -6.37 4.58 -22.52
N ASP A 38 -6.29 3.29 -22.13
CA ASP A 38 -7.45 2.37 -22.19
C ASP A 38 -8.49 2.70 -21.09
N LEU A 39 -8.06 3.40 -20.04
CA LEU A 39 -8.92 4.03 -19.05
C LEU A 39 -8.71 5.54 -19.11
N GLU A 40 -9.78 6.30 -18.87
CA GLU A 40 -9.71 7.76 -18.88
C GLU A 40 -10.44 8.34 -17.66
N ARG A 41 -9.95 9.48 -17.18
CA ARG A 41 -10.62 10.37 -16.21
C ARG A 41 -11.16 9.61 -14.99
N GLU A 42 -12.47 9.67 -14.73
CA GLU A 42 -13.12 9.07 -13.56
C GLU A 42 -12.89 7.55 -13.43
N ALA A 43 -12.61 6.84 -14.53
CA ALA A 43 -12.25 5.44 -14.46
C ALA A 43 -10.95 5.23 -13.65
N HIS A 44 -10.02 6.18 -13.70
CA HIS A 44 -8.81 6.14 -12.87
C HIS A 44 -9.07 6.35 -11.38
N ASP A 45 -10.22 6.90 -10.98
CA ASP A 45 -10.59 7.06 -9.57
C ASP A 45 -11.11 5.77 -8.93
N THR A 46 -11.60 4.84 -9.75
CA THR A 46 -12.22 3.60 -9.26
C THR A 46 -11.46 2.33 -9.63
N ALA A 47 -10.60 2.36 -10.66
CA ALA A 47 -9.89 1.18 -11.16
C ALA A 47 -8.38 1.25 -10.93
N PHE A 48 -7.79 0.13 -10.50
CA PHE A 48 -6.34 -0.08 -10.56
C PHE A 48 -5.96 -0.77 -11.87
N MET A 49 -4.94 -0.22 -12.54
CA MET A 49 -4.41 -0.79 -13.78
C MET A 49 -2.90 -0.56 -13.85
N VAL A 50 -2.21 -1.34 -14.67
CA VAL A 50 -0.85 -1.07 -15.15
C VAL A 50 -0.80 -1.39 -16.64
N ALA A 51 -0.46 -0.40 -17.47
CA ALA A 51 -0.44 -0.56 -18.93
C ALA A 51 0.41 -1.78 -19.35
N GLY A 52 -0.18 -2.70 -20.10
CA GLY A 52 0.44 -3.94 -20.57
C GLY A 52 0.33 -5.12 -19.59
N ALA A 53 -0.21 -4.92 -18.39
CA ALA A 53 -0.48 -5.99 -17.43
C ALA A 53 -1.90 -6.53 -17.64
N GLN A 54 -2.03 -7.62 -18.38
CA GLN A 54 -3.33 -8.21 -18.73
C GLN A 54 -3.69 -9.45 -17.89
N LYS A 55 -2.71 -10.14 -17.30
CA LYS A 55 -2.95 -11.31 -16.45
C LYS A 55 -3.48 -10.86 -15.08
N ALA A 56 -4.50 -11.54 -14.56
CA ALA A 56 -5.11 -11.21 -13.26
C ALA A 56 -4.10 -11.31 -12.09
N ASP A 57 -3.32 -12.39 -12.04
CA ASP A 57 -2.31 -12.60 -10.99
C ASP A 57 -1.21 -11.54 -11.02
N LEU A 58 -0.77 -11.14 -12.23
CA LEU A 58 0.17 -10.05 -12.42
C LEU A 58 -0.40 -8.73 -11.90
N LEU A 59 -1.67 -8.41 -12.22
CA LEU A 59 -2.32 -7.20 -11.71
C LEU A 59 -2.43 -7.21 -10.19
N ALA A 60 -2.79 -8.34 -9.58
CA ALA A 60 -2.84 -8.47 -8.12
C ALA A 60 -1.45 -8.30 -7.47
N ASP A 61 -0.40 -8.88 -8.06
CA ASP A 61 0.99 -8.72 -7.60
C ASP A 61 1.46 -7.26 -7.69
N LEU A 62 1.18 -6.58 -8.81
CA LEU A 62 1.51 -5.17 -8.99
C LEU A 62 0.68 -4.28 -8.06
N ALA A 63 -0.60 -4.57 -7.88
CA ALA A 63 -1.50 -3.85 -6.98
C ALA A 63 -1.01 -3.94 -5.52
N ALA A 64 -0.62 -5.13 -5.06
CA ALA A 64 -0.05 -5.33 -3.73
C ALA A 64 1.28 -4.58 -3.56
N ALA A 65 2.16 -4.59 -4.58
CA ALA A 65 3.42 -3.86 -4.53
C ALA A 65 3.21 -2.34 -4.44
N VAL A 66 2.25 -1.80 -5.19
CA VAL A 66 1.91 -0.37 -5.12
C VAL A 66 1.16 -0.02 -3.83
N ASP A 67 0.26 -0.87 -3.32
CA ASP A 67 -0.40 -0.66 -2.02
C ASP A 67 0.63 -0.44 -0.92
N ARG A 68 1.69 -1.25 -0.89
CA ARG A 68 2.74 -1.09 0.11
C ARG A 68 3.57 0.17 -0.09
N ALA A 69 3.89 0.51 -1.34
CA ALA A 69 4.56 1.76 -1.65
C ALA A 69 3.77 2.98 -1.11
N VAL A 70 2.46 2.99 -1.33
CA VAL A 70 1.58 4.11 -0.98
C VAL A 70 1.20 4.11 0.50
N THR A 71 0.82 2.96 1.06
CA THR A 71 0.19 2.86 2.38
C THR A 71 1.16 2.52 3.51
N GLU A 72 2.31 1.92 3.20
CA GLU A 72 3.38 1.63 4.18
C GLU A 72 4.61 2.53 4.01
N GLY A 73 4.61 3.41 3.01
CA GLY A 73 5.71 4.34 2.75
C GLY A 73 7.00 3.64 2.28
N LYS A 74 6.88 2.55 1.52
CA LYS A 74 8.07 1.81 1.02
C LYS A 74 8.85 2.63 -0.01
N SER A 75 10.17 2.46 0.00
CA SER A 75 11.07 3.14 -0.94
C SER A 75 10.90 2.63 -2.37
N LEU A 76 11.37 3.41 -3.34
CA LEU A 76 11.40 3.00 -4.75
C LEU A 76 12.20 1.70 -4.95
N ASP A 77 13.26 1.46 -4.17
CA ASP A 77 14.07 0.25 -4.30
C ASP A 77 13.35 -0.98 -3.75
N ALA A 78 12.59 -0.84 -2.65
CA ALA A 78 11.70 -1.91 -2.18
C ALA A 78 10.63 -2.22 -3.22
N PHE A 79 10.01 -1.19 -3.81
CA PHE A 79 9.06 -1.36 -4.90
C PHE A 79 9.67 -2.04 -6.13
N ARG A 80 10.89 -1.68 -6.53
CA ARG A 80 11.59 -2.32 -7.66
C ARG A 80 11.85 -3.80 -7.41
N LYS A 81 12.24 -4.16 -6.18
CA LYS A 81 12.44 -5.56 -5.80
C LYS A 81 11.13 -6.34 -5.96
N ASP A 82 10.03 -5.79 -5.47
CA ASP A 82 8.70 -6.38 -5.55
C ASP A 82 8.18 -6.47 -6.99
N PHE A 83 8.36 -5.40 -7.78
CA PHE A 83 8.02 -5.37 -9.20
C PHE A 83 8.77 -6.43 -10.00
N ASN A 84 10.08 -6.57 -9.80
CA ASN A 84 10.88 -7.57 -10.52
C ASN A 84 10.42 -8.99 -10.19
N ALA A 85 10.11 -9.27 -8.93
CA ALA A 85 9.59 -10.57 -8.53
C ALA A 85 8.19 -10.85 -9.13
N ALA A 86 7.34 -9.83 -9.26
CA ALA A 86 6.06 -9.96 -9.95
C ALA A 86 6.24 -10.25 -11.45
N VAL A 87 7.16 -9.56 -12.12
CA VAL A 87 7.51 -9.78 -13.53
C VAL A 87 7.97 -11.22 -13.77
N GLU A 88 8.95 -11.68 -12.98
CA GLU A 88 9.54 -13.01 -13.10
C GLU A 88 8.50 -14.12 -12.85
N ARG A 89 7.73 -14.01 -11.76
CA ARG A 89 6.74 -15.02 -11.38
C ARG A 89 5.63 -15.17 -12.40
N ASN A 90 5.22 -14.08 -13.03
CA ASN A 90 4.11 -14.06 -13.98
C ASN A 90 4.57 -14.23 -15.43
N ASP A 91 5.86 -14.48 -15.67
CA ASP A 91 6.44 -14.59 -17.01
C ASP A 91 6.00 -13.42 -17.91
N TRP A 92 6.19 -12.19 -17.41
CA TRP A 92 5.70 -10.98 -18.07
C TRP A 92 6.77 -10.30 -18.91
N HIS A 93 6.61 -10.41 -20.22
CA HIS A 93 7.52 -9.90 -21.23
C HIS A 93 6.81 -8.98 -22.26
N GLY A 94 7.60 -8.31 -23.09
CA GLY A 94 7.16 -7.40 -24.16
C GLY A 94 6.71 -6.02 -23.67
N TRP A 95 7.03 -5.62 -22.43
CA TRP A 95 6.55 -4.36 -21.87
C TRP A 95 7.51 -3.19 -22.13
N THR A 96 6.95 -1.99 -22.24
CA THR A 96 7.73 -0.80 -22.61
C THR A 96 8.87 -0.51 -21.63
N GLY A 97 10.10 -0.53 -22.15
CA GLY A 97 11.33 -0.29 -21.41
C GLY A 97 11.98 -1.56 -20.86
N GLU A 98 11.45 -2.75 -21.16
CA GLU A 98 12.00 -4.02 -20.67
C GLU A 98 13.45 -4.23 -21.07
N ASP A 99 13.82 -3.96 -22.32
CA ASP A 99 15.10 -4.38 -22.90
C ASP A 99 16.33 -3.67 -22.34
N THR A 100 16.15 -2.56 -21.61
CA THR A 100 17.26 -1.74 -21.12
C THR A 100 17.15 -1.45 -19.63
N LYS A 101 18.29 -1.38 -18.95
CA LYS A 101 18.34 -0.95 -17.54
C LYS A 101 17.67 0.41 -17.31
N GLY A 102 17.84 1.34 -18.25
CA GLY A 102 17.21 2.66 -18.24
C GLY A 102 15.69 2.59 -18.36
N GLY A 103 15.17 1.81 -19.31
CA GLY A 103 13.74 1.62 -19.50
C GLY A 103 13.07 0.97 -18.29
N ARG A 104 13.67 -0.07 -17.70
CA ARG A 104 13.18 -0.70 -16.46
C ARG A 104 13.17 0.27 -15.28
N ALA A 105 14.22 1.07 -15.14
CA ALA A 105 14.32 2.09 -14.11
C ALA A 105 13.30 3.23 -14.30
N TRP A 106 13.00 3.60 -15.54
CA TRP A 106 11.95 4.56 -15.89
C TRP A 106 10.57 4.00 -15.57
N ARG A 107 10.21 2.81 -16.07
CA ARG A 107 8.88 2.21 -15.85
C ARG A 107 8.54 2.05 -14.38
N THR A 108 9.45 1.48 -13.60
CA THR A 108 9.26 1.32 -12.15
C THR A 108 9.10 2.66 -11.44
N ARG A 109 9.89 3.68 -11.81
CA ARG A 109 9.77 5.02 -11.25
C ARG A 109 8.43 5.67 -11.62
N THR A 110 7.97 5.51 -12.86
CA THR A 110 6.70 6.04 -13.36
C THR A 110 5.53 5.43 -12.59
N ILE A 111 5.43 4.10 -12.52
CA ILE A 111 4.36 3.41 -11.79
C ILE A 111 4.33 3.87 -10.32
N TYR A 112 5.50 3.87 -9.66
CA TYR A 112 5.62 4.26 -8.27
C TYR A 112 5.20 5.71 -8.01
N LYS A 113 5.78 6.67 -8.76
CA LYS A 113 5.54 8.10 -8.54
C LYS A 113 4.12 8.49 -8.93
N THR A 114 3.61 7.98 -10.05
CA THR A 114 2.26 8.31 -10.52
C THR A 114 1.22 7.86 -9.50
N ASN A 115 1.27 6.60 -9.05
CA ASN A 115 0.31 6.12 -8.05
C ASN A 115 0.43 6.88 -6.72
N ALA A 116 1.65 7.16 -6.24
CA ALA A 116 1.84 7.94 -5.02
C ALA A 116 1.29 9.37 -5.13
N ALA A 117 1.56 10.07 -6.23
CA ALA A 117 1.11 11.44 -6.45
C ALA A 117 -0.40 11.55 -6.64
N VAL A 118 -1.00 10.67 -7.46
CA VAL A 118 -2.44 10.63 -7.71
C VAL A 118 -3.21 10.30 -6.42
N SER A 119 -2.77 9.30 -5.66
CA SER A 119 -3.42 8.96 -4.39
C SER A 119 -3.29 10.04 -3.34
N TYR A 120 -2.13 10.72 -3.27
CA TYR A 120 -1.97 11.88 -2.42
C TYR A 120 -2.94 12.99 -2.80
N ALA A 121 -3.01 13.34 -4.09
CA ALA A 121 -3.87 14.39 -4.62
C ALA A 121 -5.35 14.09 -4.32
N ALA A 122 -5.81 12.87 -4.60
CA ALA A 122 -7.18 12.45 -4.32
C ALA A 122 -7.52 12.50 -2.82
N GLY A 123 -6.61 12.00 -1.97
CA GLY A 123 -6.79 12.11 -0.52
C GLY A 123 -6.79 13.57 -0.04
N ARG A 124 -5.94 14.41 -0.64
CA ARG A 124 -5.86 15.83 -0.31
C ARG A 124 -7.12 16.57 -0.74
N ARG A 125 -7.70 16.23 -1.89
CA ARG A 125 -8.99 16.76 -2.35
C ARG A 125 -10.09 16.46 -1.34
N ALA A 126 -10.19 15.22 -0.88
CA ALA A 126 -11.14 14.83 0.16
C ALA A 126 -10.99 15.65 1.46
N GLN A 127 -9.76 15.95 1.87
CA GLN A 127 -9.50 16.84 3.01
C GLN A 127 -9.90 18.30 2.75
N LEU A 128 -9.68 18.80 1.53
CA LEU A 128 -10.01 20.17 1.17
C LEU A 128 -11.52 20.39 1.11
N GLU A 129 -12.26 19.45 0.53
CA GLU A 129 -13.73 19.48 0.47
C GLU A 129 -14.34 19.39 1.88
N ALA A 130 -13.86 18.46 2.72
CA ALA A 130 -14.31 18.35 4.12
C ALA A 130 -13.90 19.56 4.99
N GLY A 131 -12.85 20.29 4.60
CA GLY A 131 -12.25 21.36 5.40
C GLY A 131 -12.96 22.72 5.34
N ASN A 132 -13.97 22.86 4.49
CA ASN A 132 -14.74 24.10 4.26
C ASN A 132 -13.84 25.34 4.11
N TYR A 133 -12.84 25.23 3.23
CA TYR A 133 -11.94 26.34 2.91
C TYR A 133 -12.63 27.32 1.95
N LYS A 134 -12.37 28.62 2.11
CA LYS A 134 -12.89 29.64 1.19
C LYS A 134 -12.11 29.71 -0.12
N PHE A 135 -10.85 29.28 -0.10
CA PHE A 135 -9.96 29.28 -1.24
C PHE A 135 -9.14 27.99 -1.27
N TRP A 136 -8.94 27.48 -2.46
CA TRP A 136 -7.90 26.51 -2.77
C TRP A 136 -6.74 27.24 -3.43
N VAL A 137 -5.52 26.90 -3.05
CA VAL A 137 -4.30 27.57 -3.49
C VAL A 137 -3.41 26.56 -4.20
N TYR A 138 -3.13 26.80 -5.48
CA TYR A 138 -2.27 25.97 -6.32
C TYR A 138 -0.80 26.27 -6.03
N PHE A 139 0.01 25.24 -5.90
CA PHE A 139 1.46 25.37 -5.76
C PHE A 139 2.19 24.47 -6.74
N HIS A 140 3.21 25.03 -7.38
CA HIS A 140 4.18 24.25 -8.12
C HIS A 140 5.10 23.51 -7.13
N GLY A 141 5.39 22.25 -7.40
CA GLY A 141 6.38 21.49 -6.63
C GLY A 141 7.79 21.61 -7.23
N GLY A 142 8.80 21.10 -6.54
CA GLY A 142 10.22 21.24 -6.91
C GLY A 142 10.70 20.44 -8.14
N SER A 143 9.96 20.47 -9.25
CA SER A 143 10.40 19.93 -10.53
C SER A 143 11.61 20.70 -11.06
N HIS A 144 12.66 20.00 -11.49
CA HIS A 144 13.88 20.61 -12.05
C HIS A 144 13.60 21.33 -13.38
N GLU A 145 12.70 20.77 -14.18
CA GLU A 145 12.22 21.32 -15.46
C GLU A 145 10.72 21.61 -15.33
N PRO A 146 10.33 22.73 -14.69
CA PRO A 146 8.93 23.06 -14.51
C PRO A 146 8.29 23.52 -15.83
N ARG A 147 7.01 23.16 -16.03
CA ARG A 147 6.21 23.69 -17.13
C ARG A 147 5.90 25.17 -16.87
N PRO A 148 6.12 26.10 -17.82
CA PRO A 148 5.87 27.53 -17.62
C PRO A 148 4.45 27.84 -17.15
N GLU A 149 3.45 27.11 -17.64
CA GLU A 149 2.04 27.24 -17.26
C GLU A 149 1.86 26.96 -15.76
N HIS A 150 2.52 25.94 -15.23
CA HIS A 150 2.41 25.56 -13.81
C HIS A 150 3.10 26.58 -12.90
N LEU A 151 4.16 27.24 -13.38
CA LEU A 151 4.77 28.38 -12.69
C LEU A 151 3.84 29.60 -12.70
N ALA A 152 3.16 29.85 -13.82
CA ALA A 152 2.16 30.90 -13.93
C ALA A 152 1.01 30.68 -12.94
N TRP A 153 0.62 29.44 -12.64
CA TRP A 153 -0.40 29.13 -11.63
C TRP A 153 0.13 29.06 -10.19
N ASN A 154 1.45 29.08 -9.95
CA ASN A 154 2.00 28.97 -8.61
C ASN A 154 1.52 30.12 -7.69
N GLY A 155 0.93 29.78 -6.56
CA GLY A 155 0.34 30.72 -5.61
C GLY A 155 -1.05 31.24 -6.00
N LEU A 156 -1.63 30.80 -7.12
CA LEU A 156 -2.98 31.17 -7.54
C LEU A 156 -4.02 30.64 -6.53
N ALA A 157 -4.88 31.53 -6.07
CA ALA A 157 -5.96 31.20 -5.14
C ALA A 157 -7.33 31.39 -5.80
N LEU A 158 -8.14 30.33 -5.84
CA LEU A 158 -9.48 30.35 -6.43
C LEU A 158 -10.50 29.76 -5.45
N PRO A 159 -11.79 30.16 -5.53
CA PRO A 159 -12.87 29.46 -4.84
C PRO A 159 -12.87 27.95 -5.16
N PRO A 160 -13.28 27.07 -4.21
CA PRO A 160 -13.31 25.62 -4.44
C PRO A 160 -14.19 25.17 -5.61
N ASP A 161 -15.24 25.92 -5.93
CA ASP A 161 -16.21 25.66 -7.00
C ASP A 161 -15.81 26.27 -8.36
N HIS A 162 -14.63 26.88 -8.45
CA HIS A 162 -14.16 27.45 -9.70
C HIS A 162 -13.82 26.33 -10.73
N PRO A 163 -14.27 26.43 -12.00
CA PRO A 163 -14.12 25.37 -13.01
C PRO A 163 -12.68 25.00 -13.38
N PHE A 164 -11.72 25.85 -12.99
CA PHE A 164 -10.28 25.53 -13.05
C PHE A 164 -9.97 24.18 -12.38
N TRP A 165 -10.58 23.90 -11.22
CA TRP A 165 -10.27 22.69 -10.45
C TRP A 165 -10.78 21.40 -11.08
N ASP A 166 -11.65 21.45 -12.08
CA ASP A 166 -12.15 20.24 -12.75
C ASP A 166 -11.07 19.60 -13.65
N THR A 167 -10.19 20.42 -14.21
CA THR A 167 -9.17 20.00 -15.19
C THR A 167 -7.74 20.30 -14.75
N HIS A 168 -7.54 21.25 -13.84
CA HIS A 168 -6.22 21.73 -13.41
C HIS A 168 -5.86 21.34 -11.98
N TYR A 169 -6.70 20.57 -11.28
CA TYR A 169 -6.32 20.02 -9.98
C TYR A 169 -5.21 18.98 -10.18
N PRO A 170 -4.00 19.20 -9.61
CA PRO A 170 -2.83 18.39 -9.93
C PRO A 170 -2.91 16.97 -9.33
N PRO A 171 -2.09 16.02 -9.82
CA PRO A 171 -1.14 16.13 -10.92
C PRO A 171 -1.78 16.35 -12.29
N SER A 172 -1.20 17.26 -13.08
CA SER A 172 -1.72 17.69 -14.39
C SER A 172 -1.01 17.05 -15.59
N ASP A 173 0.01 16.24 -15.35
CA ASP A 173 0.74 15.46 -16.38
C ASP A 173 1.70 14.47 -15.69
N TRP A 174 2.31 13.58 -16.48
CA TRP A 174 3.38 12.69 -16.05
C TRP A 174 4.50 13.45 -15.33
N GLY A 175 4.87 12.97 -14.14
CA GLY A 175 5.93 13.53 -13.33
C GLY A 175 5.59 14.85 -12.63
N CYS A 176 4.34 15.35 -12.75
CA CYS A 176 3.91 16.56 -12.05
C CYS A 176 3.99 16.39 -10.52
N SER A 177 4.57 17.38 -9.85
CA SER A 177 4.71 17.42 -8.38
C SER A 177 3.94 18.58 -7.74
N CYS A 178 3.05 19.24 -8.50
CA CYS A 178 2.21 20.33 -8.01
C CYS A 178 1.19 19.81 -6.99
N TYR A 179 0.71 20.70 -6.12
CA TYR A 179 -0.21 20.35 -5.03
C TYR A 179 -1.14 21.51 -4.68
N VAL A 180 -2.19 21.23 -3.90
CA VAL A 180 -3.20 22.22 -3.51
C VAL A 180 -3.35 22.28 -1.99
N LEU A 181 -3.36 23.50 -1.46
CA LEU A 181 -3.62 23.80 -0.05
C LEU A 181 -4.91 24.62 0.12
N GLY A 182 -5.49 24.60 1.32
CA GLY A 182 -6.72 25.31 1.63
C GLY A 182 -6.47 26.54 2.49
N ALA A 183 -7.10 27.67 2.16
CA ALA A 183 -7.06 28.90 2.93
C ALA A 183 -8.47 29.42 3.23
N ARG A 184 -8.63 30.09 4.37
CA ARG A 184 -9.92 30.68 4.78
C ARG A 184 -9.99 32.20 4.60
N THR A 185 -8.85 32.85 4.39
CA THR A 185 -8.73 34.31 4.29
C THR A 185 -7.57 34.68 3.37
N ALA A 186 -7.55 35.92 2.86
CA ALA A 186 -6.43 36.46 2.09
C ALA A 186 -5.11 36.44 2.88
N ALA A 187 -5.15 36.75 4.18
CA ALA A 187 -3.99 36.60 5.07
C ALA A 187 -3.54 35.13 5.16
N GLY A 188 -4.48 34.18 5.16
CA GLY A 188 -4.18 32.75 5.07
C GLY A 188 -3.50 32.35 3.77
N ILE A 189 -3.95 32.88 2.63
CA ILE A 189 -3.29 32.67 1.32
C ILE A 189 -1.83 33.13 1.38
N ARG A 190 -1.58 34.36 1.85
CA ARG A 190 -0.22 34.92 2.00
C ARG A 190 0.64 34.08 2.95
N ARG A 191 0.08 33.60 4.05
CA ARG A 191 0.79 32.73 5.02
C ARG A 191 1.24 31.39 4.40
N LEU A 192 0.47 30.85 3.45
CA LEU A 192 0.83 29.64 2.71
C LEU A 192 1.88 29.91 1.63
N GLY A 193 2.19 31.18 1.33
CA GLY A 193 3.06 31.58 0.22
C GLY A 193 2.32 31.78 -1.11
N GLY A 194 0.99 31.85 -1.09
CA GLY A 194 0.19 32.24 -2.25
C GLY A 194 -0.02 33.75 -2.34
N ASP A 195 -0.62 34.19 -3.44
CA ASP A 195 -0.94 35.58 -3.70
C ASP A 195 -2.46 35.74 -3.91
N PRO A 196 -3.19 36.42 -2.99
CA PRO A 196 -4.62 36.60 -3.11
C PRO A 196 -5.03 37.58 -4.22
N ASP A 197 -4.09 38.37 -4.75
CA ASP A 197 -4.34 39.36 -5.80
C ASP A 197 -3.96 38.81 -7.19
N LYS A 198 -3.40 37.59 -7.24
CA LYS A 198 -3.02 36.92 -8.48
C LYS A 198 -4.23 36.44 -9.26
N THR A 199 -4.29 36.83 -10.53
CA THR A 199 -5.36 36.46 -11.44
C THR A 199 -5.02 35.20 -12.25
N LEU A 200 -6.05 34.44 -12.58
CA LEU A 200 -5.95 33.32 -13.51
C LEU A 200 -5.72 33.86 -14.93
N PRO A 201 -4.73 33.36 -15.70
CA PRO A 201 -4.49 33.83 -17.06
C PRO A 201 -5.68 33.58 -17.98
N ASP A 202 -6.03 34.53 -18.87
CA ASP A 202 -7.23 34.44 -19.73
C ASP A 202 -7.25 33.20 -20.65
N ASN A 203 -6.08 32.66 -20.99
CA ASN A 203 -5.93 31.51 -21.88
C ASN A 203 -5.94 30.15 -21.15
N TRP A 204 -6.25 30.11 -19.85
CA TRP A 204 -6.17 28.89 -19.02
C TRP A 204 -7.04 27.73 -19.54
N ASN A 205 -8.15 28.02 -20.22
CA ASN A 205 -9.09 27.03 -20.73
C ASN A 205 -8.96 26.79 -22.24
N VAL A 206 -7.98 27.41 -22.91
CA VAL A 206 -7.71 27.16 -24.33
C VAL A 206 -7.22 25.72 -24.48
N ILE A 207 -7.77 24.98 -25.45
CA ILE A 207 -7.39 23.60 -25.72
C ILE A 207 -6.12 23.55 -26.57
N ASP A 208 -5.13 22.78 -26.13
CA ASP A 208 -3.97 22.41 -26.95
C ASP A 208 -4.38 21.27 -27.90
N ILE A 209 -4.31 21.54 -29.20
CA ILE A 209 -4.65 20.59 -30.27
C ILE A 209 -3.81 19.30 -30.18
N ARG A 210 -2.59 19.38 -29.65
CA ARG A 210 -1.68 18.22 -29.55
C ARG A 210 -2.10 17.24 -28.46
N THR A 211 -2.63 17.75 -27.35
CA THR A 211 -3.02 16.93 -26.20
C THR A 211 -4.51 16.64 -26.17
N GLY A 212 -5.33 17.50 -26.80
CA GLY A 212 -6.78 17.49 -26.65
C GLY A 212 -7.25 17.98 -25.27
N ALA A 213 -6.35 18.54 -24.46
CA ALA A 213 -6.58 19.02 -23.10
C ALA A 213 -6.27 20.53 -23.01
N PRO A 214 -6.68 21.24 -21.94
CA PRO A 214 -6.30 22.64 -21.74
C PRO A 214 -4.79 22.87 -21.77
N VAL A 215 -4.35 24.06 -22.18
CA VAL A 215 -2.92 24.43 -22.24
C VAL A 215 -2.28 24.25 -20.85
N GLY A 216 -1.17 23.51 -20.81
CA GLY A 216 -0.47 23.15 -19.58
C GLY A 216 -0.94 21.84 -18.95
N ILE A 217 -1.96 21.19 -19.51
CA ILE A 217 -2.46 19.87 -19.08
C ILE A 217 -2.05 18.80 -20.10
N GLY A 218 -1.51 17.69 -19.59
CA GLY A 218 -1.13 16.53 -20.41
C GLY A 218 -2.35 15.81 -20.98
N LYS A 219 -2.18 15.09 -22.10
CA LYS A 219 -3.25 14.24 -22.67
C LYS A 219 -3.74 13.26 -21.60
N GLY A 220 -5.07 13.21 -21.38
CA GLY A 220 -5.70 12.30 -20.43
C GLY A 220 -5.53 12.68 -18.95
N TRP A 221 -4.91 13.82 -18.65
CA TRP A 221 -4.75 14.39 -17.31
C TRP A 221 -5.74 15.53 -17.03
N ASP A 222 -6.68 15.77 -17.93
CA ASP A 222 -7.78 16.75 -17.86
C ASP A 222 -8.90 16.27 -16.93
N TYR A 223 -8.53 15.80 -15.74
CA TYR A 223 -9.46 15.44 -14.68
C TYR A 223 -8.80 15.69 -13.33
N ALA A 224 -9.62 15.80 -12.29
CA ALA A 224 -9.15 15.99 -10.95
C ALA A 224 -9.17 14.67 -10.15
N PRO A 225 -8.01 14.15 -9.73
CA PRO A 225 -7.95 12.91 -8.96
C PRO A 225 -8.84 12.92 -7.72
N GLY A 226 -9.61 11.86 -7.56
CA GLY A 226 -10.52 11.65 -6.43
C GLY A 226 -11.84 12.41 -6.52
N ALA A 227 -12.08 13.20 -7.56
CA ALA A 227 -13.28 14.02 -7.67
C ALA A 227 -14.56 13.18 -7.61
N SER A 228 -14.61 12.07 -8.36
CA SER A 228 -15.81 11.21 -8.44
C SER A 228 -16.03 10.34 -7.19
N VAL A 229 -15.02 10.22 -6.32
CA VAL A 229 -15.04 9.32 -5.16
C VAL A 229 -14.78 10.01 -3.82
N SER A 230 -14.67 11.33 -3.79
CA SER A 230 -14.22 12.09 -2.61
C SER A 230 -15.07 11.81 -1.36
N GLN A 231 -16.40 11.77 -1.49
CA GLN A 231 -17.29 11.46 -0.37
C GLN A 231 -17.07 10.04 0.17
N THR A 232 -16.93 9.05 -0.73
CA THR A 232 -16.60 7.67 -0.37
C THR A 232 -15.27 7.59 0.36
N VAL A 233 -14.25 8.30 -0.14
CA VAL A 233 -12.93 8.42 0.50
C VAL A 233 -13.05 9.01 1.91
N GLN A 234 -13.85 10.06 2.10
CA GLN A 234 -14.07 10.69 3.41
C GLN A 234 -14.73 9.71 4.39
N VAL A 235 -15.75 8.97 3.96
CA VAL A 235 -16.43 7.95 4.77
C VAL A 235 -15.46 6.85 5.21
N ILE A 236 -14.70 6.29 4.27
CA ILE A 236 -13.72 5.24 4.57
C ILE A 236 -12.63 5.78 5.49
N ALA A 237 -12.08 6.97 5.21
CA ALA A 237 -11.03 7.59 6.02
C ALA A 237 -11.50 7.93 7.44
N GLY A 238 -12.77 8.32 7.61
CA GLY A 238 -13.39 8.52 8.92
C GLY A 238 -13.36 7.26 9.77
N LYS A 239 -13.59 6.09 9.15
CA LYS A 239 -13.40 4.80 9.81
C LYS A 239 -11.90 4.58 10.12
N VAL A 240 -11.00 4.78 9.16
CA VAL A 240 -9.54 4.47 9.29
C VAL A 240 -8.84 5.31 10.37
N ARG A 241 -9.22 6.58 10.56
CA ARG A 241 -8.58 7.50 11.52
C ARG A 241 -8.67 7.06 12.98
N GLN A 242 -9.57 6.13 13.32
CA GLN A 242 -9.70 5.61 14.68
C GLN A 242 -8.61 4.58 15.06
N TRP A 243 -7.58 4.36 14.23
CA TRP A 243 -6.39 3.55 14.53
C TRP A 243 -6.69 2.16 15.10
N ASP A 244 -7.85 1.61 14.78
CA ASP A 244 -8.07 0.20 14.94
C ASP A 244 -7.61 -0.47 13.65
N TYR A 245 -6.57 -1.29 13.75
CA TYR A 245 -6.13 -2.21 12.69
C TYR A 245 -7.32 -3.00 12.09
N GLN A 246 -8.40 -3.17 12.87
CA GLN A 246 -9.70 -3.69 12.46
C GLN A 246 -10.39 -2.93 11.32
N VAL A 247 -10.11 -1.64 11.12
CA VAL A 247 -10.84 -0.83 10.15
C VAL A 247 -10.25 -0.93 8.75
N ALA A 248 -8.92 -0.94 8.63
CA ALA A 248 -8.26 -1.27 7.36
C ALA A 248 -8.66 -2.68 6.91
N LYS A 249 -8.81 -3.62 7.85
CA LYS A 249 -9.35 -4.97 7.61
C LYS A 249 -10.80 -4.96 7.15
N ALA A 250 -11.67 -4.17 7.79
CA ALA A 250 -13.08 -4.10 7.43
C ALA A 250 -13.25 -3.65 5.98
N PHE A 251 -12.49 -2.62 5.55
CA PHE A 251 -12.46 -2.20 4.14
C PHE A 251 -11.99 -3.33 3.23
N MET A 252 -10.84 -3.94 3.54
CA MET A 252 -10.33 -5.03 2.73
C MET A 252 -11.33 -6.19 2.69
N GLY A 253 -12.14 -6.40 3.72
CA GLY A 253 -13.21 -7.39 3.81
C GLY A 253 -14.45 -7.11 2.95
N GLU A 254 -14.68 -5.85 2.53
CA GLU A 254 -15.79 -5.46 1.65
C GLU A 254 -15.48 -5.69 0.17
N LEU A 255 -14.20 -5.91 -0.20
CA LEU A 255 -13.81 -6.21 -1.57
C LEU A 255 -14.36 -7.58 -2.04
N PRO A 256 -14.56 -7.79 -3.36
CA PRO A 256 -14.88 -9.10 -3.91
C PRO A 256 -13.91 -10.17 -3.39
N GLN A 257 -14.44 -11.33 -2.95
CA GLN A 257 -13.65 -12.39 -2.31
C GLN A 257 -12.43 -12.80 -3.14
N ALA A 258 -12.60 -12.97 -4.45
CA ALA A 258 -11.49 -13.28 -5.36
C ALA A 258 -10.37 -12.23 -5.31
N ASN A 259 -10.69 -10.94 -5.29
CA ASN A 259 -9.70 -9.87 -5.18
C ASN A 259 -9.03 -9.87 -3.80
N ARG A 260 -9.80 -10.11 -2.73
CA ARG A 260 -9.24 -10.21 -1.36
C ARG A 260 -8.20 -11.31 -1.27
N ASP A 261 -8.54 -12.49 -1.78
CA ASP A 261 -7.68 -13.65 -1.76
C ASP A 261 -6.42 -13.41 -2.62
N ALA A 262 -6.61 -12.92 -3.84
CA ALA A 262 -5.52 -12.60 -4.75
C ALA A 262 -4.55 -11.56 -4.16
N LEU A 263 -5.07 -10.50 -3.55
CA LEU A 263 -4.26 -9.44 -2.92
C LEU A 263 -3.55 -9.93 -1.67
N ALA A 264 -4.20 -10.73 -0.82
CA ALA A 264 -3.59 -11.28 0.39
C ALA A 264 -2.48 -12.29 0.06
N ALA A 265 -2.66 -13.10 -0.99
CA ALA A 265 -1.62 -13.99 -1.50
C ALA A 265 -0.48 -13.19 -2.17
N ALA A 266 -0.80 -12.22 -3.02
CA ALA A 266 0.15 -11.33 -3.67
C ALA A 266 1.03 -10.58 -2.66
N TYR A 267 0.43 -9.99 -1.63
CA TYR A 267 1.12 -9.29 -0.54
C TYR A 267 2.20 -10.16 0.09
N ARG A 268 1.86 -11.39 0.48
CA ARG A 268 2.81 -12.30 1.14
C ARG A 268 3.91 -12.83 0.23
N ARG A 269 3.67 -12.88 -1.08
CA ARG A 269 4.69 -13.24 -2.09
C ARG A 269 5.70 -12.12 -2.37
N LEU A 270 5.47 -10.90 -1.87
CA LEU A 270 6.40 -9.80 -2.11
C LEU A 270 7.71 -10.02 -1.33
N PRO A 271 8.89 -10.00 -2.00
CA PRO A 271 10.17 -10.14 -1.33
C PRO A 271 10.41 -9.11 -0.24
N SER A 272 9.81 -7.91 -0.33
CA SER A 272 9.97 -6.91 0.70
C SER A 272 9.03 -7.10 1.90
N VAL A 273 8.02 -7.99 1.84
CA VAL A 273 7.29 -8.48 3.04
C VAL A 273 8.16 -9.46 3.82
N ALA A 274 8.86 -10.37 3.13
CA ALA A 274 9.84 -11.26 3.76
C ALA A 274 10.97 -10.45 4.45
N ASP A 275 11.47 -9.40 3.80
CA ASP A 275 12.45 -8.49 4.43
C ASP A 275 11.88 -7.79 5.67
N ASP A 276 10.62 -7.39 5.64
CA ASP A 276 9.96 -6.74 6.77
C ASP A 276 9.78 -7.68 7.95
N ALA A 277 9.41 -8.94 7.73
CA ALA A 277 9.29 -9.95 8.78
C ALA A 277 10.61 -10.09 9.55
N ARG A 278 11.72 -10.26 8.81
CA ARG A 278 13.07 -10.29 9.38
C ARG A 278 13.45 -8.98 10.08
N ARG A 279 13.19 -7.82 9.47
CA ARG A 279 13.50 -6.51 10.05
C ARG A 279 12.67 -6.22 11.31
N TYR A 280 11.44 -6.70 11.37
CA TYR A 280 10.61 -6.60 12.55
C TYR A 280 11.18 -7.43 13.70
N ALA A 281 11.53 -8.70 13.45
CA ALA A 281 12.21 -9.54 14.44
C ALA A 281 13.51 -8.90 14.94
N ARG A 282 14.35 -8.40 14.02
CA ARG A 282 15.60 -7.69 14.35
C ARG A 282 15.39 -6.49 15.28
N ARG A 283 14.35 -5.68 15.03
CA ARG A 283 13.99 -4.53 15.87
C ARG A 283 13.52 -4.96 17.25
N VAL A 284 12.66 -5.99 17.34
CA VAL A 284 12.17 -6.51 18.61
C VAL A 284 13.31 -7.04 19.48
N LEU A 285 14.30 -7.70 18.88
CA LEU A 285 15.46 -8.27 19.58
C LEU A 285 16.56 -7.24 19.89
N GLY A 286 16.29 -5.94 19.69
CA GLY A 286 17.24 -4.87 20.01
C GLY A 286 18.44 -4.78 19.06
N GLN A 287 18.46 -5.54 17.97
CA GLN A 287 19.57 -5.60 17.01
C GLN A 287 19.44 -4.56 15.87
N GLY A 288 18.61 -3.53 16.07
CA GLY A 288 18.24 -2.54 15.05
C GLY A 288 18.31 -1.07 15.49
N GLY A 289 18.93 -0.78 16.65
CA GLY A 289 18.99 0.56 17.24
C GLY A 289 17.68 1.04 17.89
N ASP A 290 17.57 2.34 18.18
CA ASP A 290 16.46 2.97 18.93
C ASP A 290 15.15 3.15 18.13
N ALA A 291 14.95 2.36 17.07
CA ALA A 291 13.76 2.49 16.23
C ALA A 291 12.50 2.03 16.99
N VAL A 292 11.44 2.84 16.95
CA VAL A 292 10.13 2.49 17.53
C VAL A 292 9.63 1.17 16.94
N VAL A 293 9.34 0.21 17.82
CA VAL A 293 8.80 -1.09 17.47
C VAL A 293 7.28 -1.04 17.59
N GLN A 294 6.58 -1.19 16.45
CA GLN A 294 5.13 -1.34 16.45
C GLN A 294 4.72 -2.57 17.28
N PRO A 295 3.63 -2.51 18.09
CA PRO A 295 3.27 -3.62 18.98
C PRO A 295 2.93 -4.93 18.25
N VAL A 296 2.32 -4.79 17.06
CA VAL A 296 1.86 -5.88 16.21
C VAL A 296 2.16 -5.53 14.76
N TRP A 297 2.61 -6.53 14.01
CA TRP A 297 2.76 -6.47 12.56
C TRP A 297 1.85 -7.51 11.88
N THR A 298 1.43 -7.25 10.65
CA THR A 298 0.52 -8.11 9.88
C THR A 298 1.25 -8.80 8.74
N LEU A 299 0.85 -10.04 8.45
CA LEU A 299 1.22 -10.76 7.22
C LEU A 299 0.10 -10.69 6.17
N GLY A 300 -0.96 -9.92 6.41
CA GLY A 300 -2.13 -9.81 5.53
C GLY A 300 -3.29 -10.73 5.92
N GLY A 301 -4.38 -10.61 5.16
CA GLY A 301 -5.64 -11.32 5.39
C GLY A 301 -5.57 -12.83 5.20
N VAL A 302 -6.45 -13.55 5.89
CA VAL A 302 -6.68 -14.98 5.68
C VAL A 302 -7.51 -15.18 4.41
N THR A 303 -6.97 -15.94 3.48
CA THR A 303 -7.64 -16.27 2.21
C THR A 303 -8.70 -17.35 2.41
N SER A 304 -9.65 -17.45 1.49
CA SER A 304 -10.70 -18.48 1.53
C SER A 304 -10.15 -19.91 1.54
N ASP A 305 -9.05 -20.17 0.84
CA ASP A 305 -8.40 -21.48 0.82
C ASP A 305 -7.79 -21.82 2.18
N GLN A 306 -7.22 -20.82 2.85
CA GLN A 306 -6.72 -20.97 4.22
C GLN A 306 -7.84 -21.10 5.24
N VAL A 307 -8.98 -20.43 5.05
CA VAL A 307 -10.17 -20.64 5.89
C VAL A 307 -10.55 -22.12 5.86
N ARG A 308 -10.69 -22.71 4.67
CA ARG A 308 -11.02 -24.14 4.52
C ARG A 308 -9.96 -25.03 5.17
N ALA A 309 -8.67 -24.80 4.89
CA ALA A 309 -7.60 -25.60 5.48
C ALA A 309 -7.55 -25.53 7.02
N ILE A 310 -7.89 -24.38 7.61
CA ILE A 310 -7.95 -24.23 9.08
C ILE A 310 -9.21 -24.90 9.64
N GLU A 311 -10.36 -24.77 8.99
CA GLU A 311 -11.60 -25.44 9.39
C GLU A 311 -11.49 -26.97 9.30
N ASP A 312 -10.82 -27.48 8.27
CA ASP A 312 -10.50 -28.91 8.13
C ASP A 312 -9.58 -29.39 9.25
N ALA A 313 -8.61 -28.56 9.65
CA ALA A 313 -7.69 -28.85 10.76
C ALA A 313 -8.34 -28.69 12.14
N LEU A 314 -9.39 -27.86 12.26
CA LEU A 314 -10.08 -27.53 13.51
C LEU A 314 -11.61 -27.61 13.32
N PRO A 315 -12.19 -28.81 13.18
CA PRO A 315 -13.59 -28.99 12.79
C PRO A 315 -14.60 -28.40 13.80
N GLU A 316 -14.21 -28.29 15.07
CA GLU A 316 -15.04 -27.72 16.15
C GLU A 316 -14.90 -26.18 16.27
N LEU A 317 -14.17 -25.53 15.36
CA LEU A 317 -13.89 -24.10 15.43
C LEU A 317 -15.08 -23.25 14.97
N ASP A 318 -15.78 -22.65 15.93
CA ASP A 318 -16.75 -21.59 15.65
C ASP A 318 -16.08 -20.20 15.59
N ALA A 319 -15.52 -19.82 14.43
CA ALA A 319 -14.89 -18.51 14.24
C ALA A 319 -15.04 -17.94 12.83
N LYS A 320 -15.23 -16.62 12.71
CA LYS A 320 -15.26 -15.90 11.42
C LYS A 320 -13.84 -15.64 10.88
N LEU A 321 -13.20 -16.68 10.34
CA LEU A 321 -11.80 -16.62 9.90
C LEU A 321 -11.55 -15.68 8.71
N GLY A 322 -12.48 -15.58 7.76
CA GLY A 322 -12.32 -14.73 6.55
C GLY A 322 -12.27 -13.22 6.80
N ALA A 323 -12.44 -12.77 8.05
CA ALA A 323 -12.26 -11.37 8.47
C ALA A 323 -10.99 -11.19 9.33
N MET A 324 -10.15 -12.22 9.44
CA MET A 324 -8.93 -12.21 10.22
C MET A 324 -7.71 -11.96 9.35
N ASP A 325 -6.64 -11.50 10.01
CA ASP A 325 -5.30 -11.42 9.42
C ASP A 325 -4.34 -12.25 10.25
N PHE A 326 -3.28 -12.72 9.59
CA PHE A 326 -2.11 -13.24 10.27
C PHE A 326 -1.34 -12.09 10.93
N SER A 327 -0.96 -12.25 12.19
CA SER A 327 -0.28 -11.20 12.94
C SER A 327 0.88 -11.73 13.77
N ILE A 328 1.89 -10.88 13.95
CA ILE A 328 3.11 -11.14 14.72
C ILE A 328 3.29 -9.99 15.71
N ALA A 329 3.14 -10.27 17.00
CA ALA A 329 3.36 -9.32 18.08
C ALA A 329 4.80 -9.35 18.59
N ARG A 330 5.21 -8.28 19.28
CA ARG A 330 6.53 -8.21 19.95
C ARG A 330 6.75 -9.40 20.90
N SER A 331 5.72 -9.77 21.68
CA SER A 331 5.76 -10.91 22.59
C SER A 331 6.06 -12.22 21.88
N ASP A 332 5.58 -12.38 20.65
CA ASP A 332 5.67 -13.63 19.90
C ASP A 332 7.12 -13.84 19.44
N ILE A 333 7.79 -12.78 18.98
CA ILE A 333 9.22 -12.81 18.65
C ILE A 333 10.08 -13.11 19.88
N LEU A 334 9.80 -12.45 21.02
CA LEU A 334 10.55 -12.68 22.26
C LEU A 334 10.37 -14.12 22.76
N HIS A 335 9.15 -14.67 22.66
CA HIS A 335 8.88 -16.05 23.01
C HIS A 335 9.70 -17.01 22.14
N VAL A 336 9.68 -16.82 20.81
CA VAL A 336 10.44 -17.66 19.87
C VAL A 336 11.94 -17.59 20.16
N GLN A 337 12.49 -16.39 20.40
CA GLN A 337 13.92 -16.25 20.74
C GLN A 337 14.27 -16.97 22.04
N ASN A 338 13.43 -16.85 23.07
CA ASN A 338 13.69 -17.47 24.37
C ASN A 338 13.53 -19.00 24.33
N ALA A 339 12.58 -19.51 23.55
CA ALA A 339 12.24 -20.93 23.50
C ALA A 339 13.06 -21.71 22.47
N HIS A 340 13.40 -21.08 21.34
CA HIS A 340 13.93 -21.72 20.13
C HIS A 340 15.16 -21.00 19.54
N GLY A 341 15.73 -20.00 20.21
CA GLY A 341 16.88 -19.25 19.72
C GLY A 341 18.25 -19.82 20.12
N ASP A 342 18.31 -20.81 21.02
CA ASP A 342 19.56 -21.40 21.51
C ASP A 342 19.87 -22.73 20.82
N ALA A 343 21.04 -22.81 20.18
CA ALA A 343 21.43 -23.96 19.37
C ALA A 343 21.64 -25.24 20.18
N ALA A 344 22.14 -25.15 21.42
CA ALA A 344 22.40 -26.33 22.25
C ALA A 344 21.08 -26.92 22.76
N ASN A 345 20.16 -26.07 23.23
CA ASN A 345 18.84 -26.46 23.69
C ASN A 345 18.00 -27.09 22.57
N GLU A 346 18.04 -26.51 21.37
CA GLU A 346 17.31 -27.02 20.22
C GLU A 346 17.92 -28.31 19.69
N ALA A 347 19.25 -28.43 19.62
CA ALA A 347 19.92 -29.66 19.23
C ALA A 347 19.55 -30.84 20.15
N ALA A 348 19.44 -30.60 21.47
CA ALA A 348 19.00 -31.62 22.43
C ALA A 348 17.55 -32.10 22.18
N ARG A 349 16.72 -31.30 21.50
CA ARG A 349 15.34 -31.62 21.10
C ARG A 349 15.23 -32.12 19.66
N GLY A 350 16.35 -32.35 18.96
CA GLY A 350 16.36 -32.69 17.54
C GLY A 350 15.92 -31.55 16.61
N GLN A 351 15.98 -30.31 17.10
CA GLN A 351 15.54 -29.10 16.41
C GLN A 351 16.74 -28.25 15.97
N ILE A 352 16.46 -27.21 15.20
CA ILE A 352 17.42 -26.21 14.73
C ILE A 352 17.02 -24.87 15.34
N ALA A 353 17.99 -24.17 15.93
CA ALA A 353 17.74 -22.84 16.47
C ALA A 353 17.26 -21.86 15.39
N VAL A 354 16.20 -21.14 15.73
CA VAL A 354 15.63 -20.08 14.90
C VAL A 354 16.58 -18.89 14.91
N THR A 355 16.94 -18.43 13.72
CA THR A 355 17.75 -17.24 13.52
C THR A 355 16.90 -16.08 13.01
N LEU A 356 17.47 -14.87 12.99
CA LEU A 356 16.82 -13.72 12.39
C LEU A 356 16.41 -13.95 10.93
N ASP A 357 17.22 -14.67 10.16
CA ASP A 357 16.94 -14.87 8.74
C ASP A 357 15.71 -15.76 8.52
N ASP A 358 15.44 -16.70 9.43
CA ASP A 358 14.32 -17.65 9.31
C ASP A 358 12.95 -16.97 9.33
N TYR A 359 12.81 -15.80 9.99
CA TYR A 359 11.55 -15.04 9.99
C TYR A 359 11.12 -14.60 8.59
N ARG A 360 12.03 -14.54 7.61
CA ARG A 360 11.69 -14.20 6.22
C ARG A 360 10.78 -15.24 5.55
N TYR A 361 10.74 -16.47 6.09
CA TYR A 361 9.92 -17.56 5.56
C TYR A 361 8.49 -17.55 6.08
N LEU A 362 8.18 -16.84 7.16
CA LEU A 362 6.82 -16.80 7.73
C LEU A 362 5.73 -16.44 6.70
N PRO A 363 5.90 -15.42 5.83
CA PRO A 363 4.91 -15.13 4.79
C PRO A 363 4.66 -16.31 3.85
N ASP A 364 5.71 -17.05 3.47
CA ASP A 364 5.60 -18.17 2.54
C ASP A 364 5.02 -19.42 3.22
N ILE A 365 5.45 -19.73 4.45
CA ILE A 365 4.92 -20.83 5.28
C ILE A 365 3.40 -20.73 5.42
N VAL A 366 2.87 -19.53 5.70
CA VAL A 366 1.41 -19.38 5.79
C VAL A 366 0.73 -19.36 4.43
N SER A 367 1.43 -18.96 3.36
CA SER A 367 0.83 -18.84 2.01
C SER A 367 0.68 -20.14 1.28
N THR A 368 1.71 -20.97 1.33
CA THR A 368 1.75 -22.25 0.64
C THR A 368 2.35 -23.29 1.59
N PRO A 369 1.65 -23.60 2.70
CA PRO A 369 2.06 -24.68 3.59
C PRO A 369 1.99 -26.02 2.86
N ASP A 370 2.85 -26.96 3.23
CA ASP A 370 2.72 -28.36 2.82
C ASP A 370 1.60 -29.04 3.63
N THR A 371 1.47 -28.68 4.91
CA THR A 371 0.45 -29.22 5.82
C THR A 371 -0.10 -28.13 6.74
N VAL A 372 -1.41 -28.20 7.01
CA VAL A 372 -2.09 -27.44 8.07
C VAL A 372 -2.71 -28.44 9.05
N GLU A 373 -2.42 -28.32 10.34
CA GLU A 373 -2.88 -29.29 11.36
C GLU A 373 -3.28 -28.62 12.69
N GLU A 374 -4.10 -29.30 13.49
CA GLU A 374 -4.41 -28.90 14.86
C GLU A 374 -3.13 -28.87 15.71
N ALA A 375 -3.01 -27.85 16.57
CA ALA A 375 -1.89 -27.71 17.49
C ALA A 375 -2.32 -27.58 18.96
N GLY A 376 -3.55 -28.02 19.28
CA GLY A 376 -4.13 -27.98 20.61
C GLY A 376 -4.63 -26.59 21.01
N THR A 377 -4.54 -26.29 22.30
CA THR A 377 -5.09 -25.07 22.90
C THR A 377 -4.00 -24.34 23.69
N SER A 378 -3.95 -23.02 23.60
CA SER A 378 -3.02 -22.20 24.37
C SER A 378 -3.41 -22.15 25.86
N ASP A 379 -2.48 -21.71 26.72
CA ASP A 379 -2.77 -21.49 28.16
C ASP A 379 -3.92 -20.50 28.39
N ALA A 380 -4.23 -19.66 27.40
CA ALA A 380 -5.33 -18.70 27.43
C ALA A 380 -6.64 -19.26 26.85
N GLY A 381 -6.71 -20.57 26.55
CA GLY A 381 -7.88 -21.20 25.96
C GLY A 381 -8.06 -20.92 24.47
N GLU A 382 -7.04 -20.41 23.77
CA GLU A 382 -7.14 -20.09 22.34
C GLU A 382 -6.84 -21.33 21.49
N PRO A 383 -7.69 -21.72 20.52
CA PRO A 383 -7.40 -22.79 19.58
C PRO A 383 -6.12 -22.48 18.78
N LEU A 384 -5.27 -23.49 18.60
CA LEU A 384 -4.00 -23.36 17.89
C LEU A 384 -4.03 -24.18 16.59
N VAL A 385 -3.56 -23.57 15.51
CA VAL A 385 -3.35 -24.21 14.21
C VAL A 385 -1.88 -24.09 13.82
N ARG A 386 -1.31 -25.14 13.23
CA ARG A 386 0.09 -25.19 12.79
C ARG A 386 0.16 -25.26 11.28
N PHE A 387 1.01 -24.40 10.73
CA PHE A 387 1.41 -24.39 9.32
C PHE A 387 2.81 -24.98 9.21
N ILE A 388 2.98 -25.99 8.37
CA ILE A 388 4.22 -26.72 8.19
C ILE A 388 4.71 -26.54 6.76
N LYS A 389 6.00 -26.23 6.58
CA LYS A 389 6.61 -26.14 5.26
C LYS A 389 8.06 -26.62 5.26
N ALA A 390 8.43 -27.46 4.30
CA ALA A 390 9.79 -27.88 4.03
C ALA A 390 10.49 -26.89 3.07
N ILE A 391 11.64 -26.37 3.48
CA ILE A 391 12.46 -25.44 2.67
C ILE A 391 13.93 -25.82 2.88
N ASP A 392 14.65 -26.11 1.79
CA ASP A 392 16.09 -26.39 1.79
C ASP A 392 16.53 -27.45 2.84
N GLY A 393 15.78 -28.55 2.96
CA GLY A 393 16.08 -29.64 3.90
C GLY A 393 15.78 -29.34 5.37
N ARG A 394 15.04 -28.26 5.65
CA ARG A 394 14.52 -27.90 6.98
C ARG A 394 13.00 -27.90 6.96
N VAL A 395 12.39 -28.34 8.05
CA VAL A 395 10.93 -28.27 8.23
C VAL A 395 10.63 -27.15 9.20
N TYR A 396 9.89 -26.16 8.72
CA TYR A 396 9.48 -24.98 9.45
C TYR A 396 8.07 -25.18 9.99
N MET A 397 7.86 -24.92 11.29
CA MET A 397 6.56 -25.04 11.95
C MET A 397 6.17 -23.69 12.55
N ALA A 398 5.13 -23.06 12.01
CA ALA A 398 4.57 -21.83 12.55
C ALA A 398 3.20 -22.10 13.17
N VAL A 399 3.05 -21.86 14.47
CA VAL A 399 1.81 -22.10 15.22
C VAL A 399 1.12 -20.76 15.45
N PHE A 400 -0.15 -20.67 15.08
CA PHE A 400 -0.97 -19.48 15.24
C PHE A 400 -2.16 -19.76 16.15
N ALA A 401 -2.45 -18.81 17.04
CA ALA A 401 -3.62 -18.81 17.90
C ALA A 401 -4.80 -18.08 17.22
N VAL A 402 -5.99 -18.68 17.25
CA VAL A 402 -7.22 -18.06 16.76
C VAL A 402 -7.76 -17.07 17.80
N ARG A 403 -7.44 -15.78 17.64
CA ARG A 403 -7.81 -14.73 18.60
C ARG A 403 -9.09 -14.01 18.15
N ARG A 404 -10.25 -14.55 18.52
CA ARG A 404 -11.58 -14.05 18.12
C ARG A 404 -11.77 -12.56 18.42
N GLY A 405 -11.48 -12.13 19.64
CA GLY A 405 -11.65 -10.73 20.07
C GLY A 405 -10.76 -9.74 19.32
N ARG A 406 -9.58 -10.18 18.86
CA ARG A 406 -8.65 -9.35 18.07
C ARG A 406 -8.81 -9.57 16.56
N LYS A 407 -9.69 -10.47 16.12
CA LYS A 407 -9.85 -10.92 14.72
C LYS A 407 -8.49 -11.17 14.05
N THR A 408 -7.66 -12.01 14.65
CA THR A 408 -6.33 -12.35 14.12
C THR A 408 -6.01 -13.82 14.33
N LEU A 409 -5.26 -14.40 13.40
CA LEU A 409 -4.39 -15.53 13.64
C LEU A 409 -3.05 -14.98 14.16
N GLY A 410 -2.83 -15.01 15.47
CA GLY A 410 -1.62 -14.44 16.09
C GLY A 410 -0.54 -15.50 16.26
N LEU A 411 0.69 -15.23 15.82
CA LEU A 411 1.81 -16.15 16.00
C LEU A 411 1.94 -16.49 17.50
N LYS A 412 2.00 -17.78 17.82
CA LYS A 412 2.19 -18.26 19.19
C LYS A 412 3.60 -18.78 19.39
N THR A 413 4.09 -19.58 18.44
CA THR A 413 5.49 -20.03 18.39
C THR A 413 5.91 -20.36 16.95
N PHE A 414 7.21 -20.43 16.72
CA PHE A 414 7.86 -20.72 15.45
C PHE A 414 9.15 -21.50 15.75
N TYR A 415 9.32 -22.67 15.14
CA TYR A 415 10.46 -23.56 15.39
C TYR A 415 10.80 -24.39 14.15
N ILE A 416 11.99 -25.00 14.14
CA ILE A 416 12.57 -25.64 12.96
C ILE A 416 13.09 -27.04 13.31
N ARG A 417 12.85 -28.01 12.44
CA ARG A 417 13.36 -29.38 12.53
C ARG A 417 14.23 -29.70 11.31
N LYS A 418 15.09 -30.72 11.46
CA LYS A 418 15.75 -31.35 10.31
C LYS A 418 14.68 -32.07 9.47
N GLY A 419 14.72 -31.87 8.15
CA GLY A 419 13.81 -32.50 7.20
C GLY A 419 14.22 -33.89 6.76
#